data_AF-A0A8T5TA28-F1
#
_entry.id   AF-A0A8T5TA28-F1
#
_cell.length_a   1.000
_cell.length_b   1.000
_cell.length_c   1.000
_cell.angle_alpha   90.00
_cell.angle_beta   90.00
_cell.angle_gamma   90.00
#
_symmetry.space_group_name_H-M   'P 1'
#
loop_
_entity.id
_entity.type
_entity.pdbx_description
1 polymer ?
#
loop_
_entity_poly.entity_id
_entity_poly.type
_entity_poly.pdbx_seq_one_letter_code
_entity_poly.pdbx_strand_id
1 'polypeptide(L)'
;MAKKKKSDSSSKKTTTKKPATKKPVEKKSKTKKEDPKVTESESKQTKKRMKVNFWRTKLHDEELGIHQQLKYQAKTRWFSKNFDIEGIVEIDGKKEYIIAYNKEEWEETPKDKPKRLNLRLFTIMEESLNVGKGGNYKGGVELSVAHSLLQTYELHKIAPIFYIQLPGLKSITQIAPGWRLKGTRFSWPLLPEEKGDKFQVIDAKGVVGLGNDYELFLGSKKVGRIDGQRVQKEFEIEIYDANLAKDKTFIHTVILFACAANFMGEIEDMIEELFKQMEKTGTTDYRIPKAELDLFRNPRMMRR
;
A
#
# COMPACT_ATOMS: atom_id res chain seq x y z
N MET A 1 -75.13 -22.72 31.42
CA MET A 1 -75.04 -24.19 31.32
C MET A 1 -73.60 -24.53 30.93
N ALA A 2 -72.77 -24.96 31.90
CA ALA A 2 -72.28 -26.34 32.04
C ALA A 2 -71.43 -26.80 30.83
N LYS A 3 -70.22 -27.33 30.94
CA LYS A 3 -69.34 -27.73 32.06
C LYS A 3 -68.01 -28.19 31.39
N LYS A 4 -66.85 -27.92 32.03
CA LYS A 4 -65.75 -28.86 32.38
C LYS A 4 -65.17 -29.78 31.27
N LYS A 5 -63.88 -30.15 31.22
CA LYS A 5 -62.71 -30.19 32.15
C LYS A 5 -61.52 -30.67 31.27
N LYS A 6 -60.27 -30.21 31.48
CA LYS A 6 -59.20 -30.82 32.31
C LYS A 6 -58.97 -32.31 32.00
N SER A 7 -57.75 -32.86 31.92
CA SER A 7 -56.56 -32.66 32.77
C SER A 7 -55.43 -33.54 32.20
N ASP A 8 -54.16 -33.11 32.31
CA ASP A 8 -53.06 -33.63 33.16
C ASP A 8 -52.73 -35.13 32.99
N SER A 9 -51.50 -35.66 33.12
CA SER A 9 -50.27 -35.24 33.79
C SER A 9 -49.11 -36.21 33.46
N SER A 10 -47.88 -35.68 33.45
CA SER A 10 -46.63 -36.19 34.08
C SER A 10 -46.33 -37.69 34.26
N SER A 11 -45.10 -38.10 33.93
CA SER A 11 -44.04 -38.64 34.85
C SER A 11 -42.85 -39.16 34.01
N LYS A 12 -41.62 -38.63 34.10
CA LYS A 12 -40.54 -38.81 35.09
C LYS A 12 -40.10 -40.28 35.30
N LYS A 13 -38.94 -40.68 34.75
CA LYS A 13 -37.86 -41.34 35.54
C LYS A 13 -36.53 -41.51 34.77
N THR A 14 -35.50 -41.02 35.44
CA THR A 14 -34.05 -41.18 35.30
C THR A 14 -33.61 -42.60 35.66
N THR A 15 -32.59 -43.15 34.99
CA THR A 15 -31.53 -43.94 35.66
C THR A 15 -30.26 -44.07 34.83
N THR A 16 -29.16 -43.71 35.48
CA THR A 16 -27.74 -43.83 35.14
C THR A 16 -27.19 -45.22 35.49
N LYS A 17 -26.25 -45.78 34.69
CA LYS A 17 -24.93 -46.31 35.13
C LYS A 17 -24.11 -46.95 33.98
N LYS A 18 -22.86 -46.49 33.86
CA LYS A 18 -21.65 -47.05 33.18
C LYS A 18 -21.09 -48.29 33.95
N PRO A 19 -19.89 -48.86 33.65
CA PRO A 19 -19.23 -49.31 32.40
C PRO A 19 -18.53 -50.70 32.54
N ALA A 20 -18.01 -51.33 31.47
CA ALA A 20 -16.83 -52.22 31.52
C ALA A 20 -16.17 -52.53 30.14
N THR A 21 -14.84 -52.40 30.12
CA THR A 21 -13.74 -52.76 29.18
C THR A 21 -13.61 -54.28 28.87
N LYS A 22 -12.91 -54.87 27.86
CA LYS A 22 -11.87 -54.48 26.86
C LYS A 22 -11.56 -55.66 25.86
N LYS A 23 -11.02 -55.30 24.68
CA LYS A 23 -10.02 -56.00 23.78
C LYS A 23 -10.44 -57.19 22.87
N PRO A 24 -9.66 -57.54 21.79
CA PRO A 24 -9.14 -56.70 20.68
C PRO A 24 -9.23 -57.42 19.29
N VAL A 25 -9.38 -56.71 18.15
CA VAL A 25 -9.18 -57.31 16.81
C VAL A 25 -8.44 -56.36 15.86
N GLU A 26 -7.62 -56.99 15.02
CA GLU A 26 -6.43 -56.55 14.27
C GLU A 26 -6.60 -55.53 13.12
N LYS A 27 -5.45 -54.93 12.81
CA LYS A 27 -5.10 -54.09 11.65
C LYS A 27 -5.42 -54.77 10.30
N LYS A 28 -6.01 -54.00 9.37
CA LYS A 28 -5.67 -54.07 7.94
C LYS A 28 -5.41 -52.67 7.39
N SER A 29 -4.24 -52.55 6.77
CA SER A 29 -3.65 -51.36 6.16
C SER A 29 -4.45 -50.89 4.94
N LYS A 30 -4.62 -49.56 4.82
CA LYS A 30 -4.88 -48.90 3.54
C LYS A 30 -3.79 -47.88 3.30
N THR A 31 -2.96 -48.20 2.33
CA THR A 31 -1.87 -47.46 1.74
C THR A 31 -2.38 -46.11 1.22
N LYS A 32 -1.97 -45.00 1.84
CA LYS A 32 -2.09 -43.66 1.24
C LYS A 32 -0.94 -43.51 0.24
N LYS A 33 -1.29 -43.25 -1.02
CA LYS A 33 -0.36 -42.77 -2.04
C LYS A 33 0.21 -41.43 -1.57
N GLU A 34 1.53 -41.35 -1.48
CA GLU A 34 2.28 -40.12 -1.34
C GLU A 34 2.21 -39.37 -2.67
N ASP A 35 1.51 -38.24 -2.68
CA ASP A 35 1.77 -37.19 -3.66
C ASP A 35 3.08 -36.50 -3.29
N PRO A 36 3.96 -36.20 -4.27
CA PRO A 36 5.28 -35.67 -4.00
C PRO A 36 5.17 -34.30 -3.35
N LYS A 37 5.67 -34.25 -2.12
CA LYS A 37 5.93 -33.06 -1.31
C LYS A 37 6.83 -32.11 -2.11
N VAL A 38 6.23 -31.11 -2.75
CA VAL A 38 6.95 -29.98 -3.34
C VAL A 38 7.79 -29.37 -2.22
N THR A 39 9.10 -29.35 -2.47
CA THR A 39 10.16 -28.89 -1.59
C THR A 39 9.92 -27.44 -1.19
N GLU A 40 9.45 -27.27 0.04
CA GLU A 40 9.51 -26.02 0.77
C GLU A 40 10.96 -25.81 1.25
N SER A 41 11.43 -24.57 1.20
CA SER A 41 12.74 -24.07 1.68
C SER A 41 13.96 -24.22 0.75
N GLU A 42 13.93 -23.54 -0.41
CA GLU A 42 15.07 -22.66 -0.67
C GLU A 42 14.95 -21.49 0.30
N SER A 43 15.90 -21.37 1.24
CA SER A 43 16.06 -20.20 2.09
C SER A 43 16.05 -18.94 1.21
N LYS A 44 14.95 -18.16 1.25
CA LYS A 44 14.80 -16.93 0.46
C LYS A 44 15.79 -15.89 0.96
N GLN A 45 17.03 -15.99 0.49
CA GLN A 45 18.07 -15.02 0.79
C GLN A 45 17.62 -13.66 0.24
N THR A 46 17.45 -12.68 1.13
CA THR A 46 17.14 -11.31 0.76
C THR A 46 18.22 -10.77 -0.19
N LYS A 47 17.82 -10.31 -1.37
CA LYS A 47 18.72 -9.79 -2.41
C LYS A 47 18.88 -8.28 -2.34
N LYS A 48 17.88 -7.57 -1.80
CA LYS A 48 17.94 -6.14 -1.52
C LYS A 48 17.10 -5.81 -0.29
N ARG A 49 17.65 -4.95 0.57
CA ARG A 49 16.95 -4.41 1.75
C ARG A 49 16.78 -2.91 1.60
N MET A 50 15.60 -2.43 1.96
CA MET A 50 15.32 -1.00 2.01
C MET A 50 14.62 -0.68 3.31
N LYS A 51 14.95 0.46 3.90
CA LYS A 51 14.26 0.99 5.07
C LYS A 51 13.70 2.36 4.73
N VAL A 52 12.39 2.50 4.82
CA VAL A 52 11.68 3.76 4.65
C VAL A 52 11.39 4.29 6.04
N ASN A 53 11.98 5.41 6.41
CA ASN A 53 11.76 6.02 7.71
C ASN A 53 11.07 7.37 7.55
N PHE A 54 9.79 7.42 7.92
CA PHE A 54 8.94 8.59 7.83
C PHE A 54 8.91 9.31 9.18
N TRP A 55 9.98 10.04 9.47
CA TRP A 55 10.11 10.83 10.69
C TRP A 55 10.82 12.14 10.40
N ARG A 56 10.53 13.12 11.25
CA ARG A 56 11.20 14.43 11.35
C ARG A 56 12.70 14.25 11.59
N THR A 57 13.48 14.20 10.52
CA THR A 57 14.93 13.90 10.55
C THR A 57 15.72 14.80 11.50
N LYS A 58 16.83 14.31 12.06
CA LYS A 58 17.87 15.08 12.79
C LYS A 58 18.48 16.29 12.02
N LEU A 59 18.03 16.58 10.80
CA LEU A 59 18.32 17.81 10.04
C LEU A 59 17.50 19.02 10.55
N HIS A 60 16.71 18.86 11.61
CA HIS A 60 15.92 19.91 12.27
C HIS A 60 16.68 20.73 13.32
N ASP A 61 17.89 21.22 13.01
CA ASP A 61 18.09 22.62 13.37
C ASP A 61 17.26 23.39 12.33
N GLU A 62 16.22 24.11 12.74
CA GLU A 62 15.26 24.75 11.83
C GLU A 62 15.96 25.52 10.69
N GLU A 63 17.12 26.13 10.98
CA GLU A 63 17.98 26.80 10.00
C GLU A 63 18.61 25.83 8.98
N LEU A 64 19.17 24.69 9.41
CA LEU A 64 19.74 23.66 8.53
C LEU A 64 18.66 23.02 7.63
N GLY A 65 17.46 22.81 8.16
CA GLY A 65 16.30 22.31 7.42
C GLY A 65 15.85 23.29 6.32
N ILE A 66 15.71 24.59 6.65
CA ILE A 66 15.32 25.63 5.69
C ILE A 66 16.38 25.76 4.60
N HIS A 67 17.67 25.80 4.97
CA HIS A 67 18.75 25.87 3.98
C HIS A 67 18.76 24.67 3.03
N GLN A 68 18.48 23.47 3.55
CA GLN A 68 18.39 22.28 2.73
C GLN A 68 17.19 22.36 1.77
N GLN A 69 16.00 22.72 2.26
CA GLN A 69 14.82 22.90 1.40
C GLN A 69 15.06 23.94 0.29
N LEU A 70 15.68 25.08 0.60
CA LEU A 70 16.04 26.10 -0.38
C LEU A 70 16.99 25.54 -1.46
N LYS A 71 17.96 24.69 -1.09
CA LYS A 71 18.84 24.01 -2.05
C LYS A 71 18.05 23.09 -2.98
N TYR A 72 17.08 22.32 -2.46
CA TYR A 72 16.23 21.47 -3.28
C TYR A 72 15.32 22.27 -4.22
N GLN A 73 14.70 23.34 -3.71
CA GLN A 73 13.87 24.26 -4.51
C GLN A 73 14.68 24.89 -5.64
N ALA A 74 15.91 25.32 -5.37
CA ALA A 74 16.82 25.88 -6.38
C ALA A 74 17.27 24.82 -7.41
N LYS A 75 17.39 23.54 -7.01
CA LYS A 75 17.88 22.47 -7.87
C LYS A 75 16.82 21.92 -8.83
N THR A 76 15.56 21.81 -8.38
CA THR A 76 14.53 21.11 -9.15
C THR A 76 13.15 21.70 -8.95
N ARG A 77 12.43 21.95 -10.06
CA ARG A 77 11.02 22.37 -10.06
C ARG A 77 10.08 21.35 -9.42
N TRP A 78 10.52 20.10 -9.32
CA TRP A 78 9.78 19.03 -8.67
C TRP A 78 9.78 19.16 -7.14
N PHE A 79 10.57 20.07 -6.56
CA PHE A 79 10.49 20.41 -5.15
C PHE A 79 9.86 21.80 -5.03
N SER A 80 8.54 21.84 -4.79
CA SER A 80 7.80 23.09 -4.68
C SER A 80 7.98 23.70 -3.28
N LYS A 81 7.62 24.98 -3.11
CA LYS A 81 7.76 25.69 -1.82
C LYS A 81 7.01 25.01 -0.67
N ASN A 82 5.89 24.37 -0.98
CA ASN A 82 4.98 23.78 0.01
C ASN A 82 5.38 22.34 0.38
N PHE A 83 6.52 21.85 -0.14
CA PHE A 83 7.05 20.53 0.20
C PHE A 83 7.96 20.61 1.40
N ASP A 84 7.72 19.72 2.36
CA ASP A 84 8.60 19.50 3.50
C ASP A 84 9.29 18.15 3.40
N ILE A 85 10.53 18.08 3.87
CA ILE A 85 11.31 16.86 3.99
C ILE A 85 10.92 16.15 5.28
N GLU A 86 10.33 14.96 5.17
CA GLU A 86 9.65 14.27 6.29
C GLU A 86 10.11 12.80 6.42
N GLY A 87 11.21 12.45 5.76
CA GLY A 87 11.80 11.12 5.93
C GLY A 87 13.01 10.84 5.06
N ILE A 88 13.60 9.67 5.29
CA ILE A 88 14.78 9.16 4.57
C ILE A 88 14.51 7.73 4.13
N VAL A 89 15.04 7.36 2.97
CA VAL A 89 15.10 5.98 2.51
C VAL A 89 16.55 5.50 2.51
N GLU A 90 16.77 4.39 3.17
CA GLU A 90 18.02 3.66 3.18
C GLU A 90 17.92 2.44 2.26
N ILE A 91 18.93 2.21 1.42
CA ILE A 91 19.04 1.02 0.57
C ILE A 91 20.34 0.32 0.94
N ASP A 92 20.23 -0.95 1.33
CA ASP A 92 21.34 -1.81 1.73
C ASP A 92 22.27 -1.11 2.76
N GLY A 93 21.66 -0.37 3.71
CA GLY A 93 22.34 0.35 4.80
C GLY A 93 22.88 1.74 4.43
N LYS A 94 22.67 2.21 3.20
CA LYS A 94 23.09 3.55 2.75
C LYS A 94 21.89 4.47 2.60
N LYS A 95 21.96 5.66 3.19
CA LYS A 95 20.96 6.73 2.98
C LYS A 95 21.09 7.22 1.54
N GLU A 96 20.08 6.96 0.73
CA GLU A 96 20.10 7.28 -0.70
C GLU A 96 19.11 8.39 -1.05
N TYR A 97 17.94 8.39 -0.40
CA TYR A 97 16.85 9.29 -0.75
C TYR A 97 16.27 10.02 0.45
N ILE A 98 15.74 11.22 0.18
CA ILE A 98 14.80 11.91 1.04
C ILE A 98 13.37 11.70 0.55
N ILE A 99 12.43 11.71 1.48
CA ILE A 99 11.00 11.72 1.24
C ILE A 99 10.52 13.14 1.52
N ALA A 100 9.83 13.73 0.55
CA ALA A 100 9.18 15.02 0.74
C ALA A 100 7.73 14.98 0.28
N TYR A 101 6.83 15.64 0.98
CA TYR A 101 5.43 15.71 0.56
C TYR A 101 4.86 17.11 0.80
N ASN A 102 3.78 17.42 0.08
CA ASN A 102 3.08 18.70 0.23
C ASN A 102 2.28 18.72 1.53
N LYS A 103 2.83 19.36 2.57
CA LYS A 103 2.24 19.38 3.90
C LYS A 103 1.05 20.31 4.00
N GLU A 104 1.08 21.42 3.28
CA GLU A 104 -0.05 22.36 3.20
C GLU A 104 -1.31 21.65 2.64
N GLU A 105 -1.14 20.85 1.58
CA GLU A 105 -2.24 20.11 0.94
C GLU A 105 -2.75 18.91 1.76
N TRP A 106 -1.98 18.43 2.75
CA TRP A 106 -2.31 17.24 3.53
C TRP A 106 -2.66 17.52 4.99
N GLU A 107 -1.82 18.28 5.70
CA GLU A 107 -1.99 18.58 7.13
C GLU A 107 -2.77 19.88 7.35
N GLU A 108 -2.54 20.91 6.53
CA GLU A 108 -3.17 22.23 6.72
C GLU A 108 -4.53 22.36 6.03
N THR A 109 -4.88 21.43 5.15
CA THR A 109 -6.21 21.37 4.55
C THR A 109 -7.26 21.09 5.62
N PRO A 110 -8.31 21.93 5.74
CA PRO A 110 -9.37 21.74 6.73
C PRO A 110 -9.97 20.33 6.68
N LYS A 111 -10.32 19.78 7.84
CA LYS A 111 -10.82 18.39 7.97
C LYS A 111 -12.08 18.10 7.16
N ASP A 112 -12.90 19.13 6.92
CA ASP A 112 -14.14 19.06 6.14
C ASP A 112 -13.89 19.10 4.61
N LYS A 113 -12.63 19.18 4.18
CA LYS A 113 -12.27 19.24 2.77
C LYS A 113 -11.40 18.05 2.39
N PRO A 114 -11.60 17.47 1.19
CA PRO A 114 -10.76 16.37 0.74
C PRO A 114 -9.30 16.80 0.58
N LYS A 115 -8.43 16.11 1.32
CA LYS A 115 -6.98 16.31 1.33
C LYS A 115 -6.36 15.77 0.05
N ARG A 116 -5.18 16.31 -0.31
CA ARG A 116 -4.41 15.82 -1.47
C ARG A 116 -3.08 15.29 -1.00
N LEU A 117 -2.81 14.03 -1.31
CA LEU A 117 -1.49 13.45 -1.11
C LEU A 117 -0.63 13.68 -2.36
N ASN A 118 0.44 14.47 -2.23
CA ASN A 118 1.50 14.58 -3.22
C ASN A 118 2.85 14.35 -2.54
N LEU A 119 3.42 13.17 -2.77
CA LEU A 119 4.68 12.75 -2.16
C LEU A 119 5.72 12.48 -3.24
N ARG A 120 6.97 12.84 -2.96
CA ARG A 120 8.08 12.79 -3.90
C ARG A 120 9.35 12.25 -3.24
N LEU A 121 10.16 11.58 -4.05
CA LEU A 121 11.43 10.98 -3.67
C LEU A 121 12.56 11.71 -4.39
N PHE A 122 13.60 12.10 -3.65
CA PHE A 122 14.79 12.75 -4.22
C PHE A 122 16.07 12.12 -3.71
N THR A 123 17.13 12.12 -4.51
CA THR A 123 18.48 11.79 -4.02
C THR A 123 18.91 12.79 -2.95
N ILE A 124 19.53 12.31 -1.88
CA ILE A 124 20.13 13.16 -0.85
C ILE A 124 21.16 14.09 -1.48
N MET A 125 21.11 15.38 -1.15
CA MET A 125 22.13 16.34 -1.54
C MET A 125 23.36 16.20 -0.65
N GLU A 126 24.53 16.06 -1.25
CA GLU A 126 25.80 16.13 -0.53
C GLU A 126 26.04 17.58 -0.10
N GLU A 127 26.47 17.78 1.15
CA GLU A 127 26.69 19.12 1.73
C GLU A 127 27.97 19.81 1.24
N SER A 128 28.78 19.16 0.39
CA SER A 128 30.05 19.74 -0.06
C SER A 128 29.86 21.01 -0.89
N LEU A 129 30.58 22.07 -0.50
CA LEU A 129 30.34 23.47 -0.88
C LEU A 129 30.52 23.81 -2.37
N ASN A 130 31.13 22.93 -3.19
CA ASN A 130 31.59 23.35 -4.53
C ASN A 130 30.93 22.65 -5.72
N VAL A 131 30.22 21.52 -5.54
CA VAL A 131 29.38 20.93 -6.59
C VAL A 131 28.25 20.16 -5.92
N GLY A 132 27.05 20.74 -5.87
CA GLY A 132 25.88 20.08 -5.28
C GLY A 132 25.48 18.81 -6.06
N LYS A 133 26.06 17.67 -5.69
CA LYS A 133 25.64 16.33 -6.13
C LYS A 133 24.39 15.94 -5.34
N GLY A 134 23.45 15.28 -6.02
CA GLY A 134 22.15 14.92 -5.44
C GLY A 134 21.04 15.89 -5.81
N GLY A 135 19.93 15.88 -5.06
CA GLY A 135 18.76 16.73 -5.34
C GLY A 135 17.89 16.29 -6.52
N ASN A 136 18.24 15.18 -7.17
CA ASN A 136 17.53 14.69 -8.35
C ASN A 136 16.22 14.01 -7.94
N TYR A 137 15.14 14.40 -8.61
CA TYR A 137 13.84 13.72 -8.51
C TYR A 137 13.97 12.26 -8.99
N LYS A 138 13.40 11.33 -8.23
CA LYS A 138 13.40 9.88 -8.50
C LYS A 138 12.02 9.27 -8.64
N GLY A 139 10.99 10.00 -8.24
CA GLY A 139 9.61 9.57 -8.45
C GLY A 139 8.67 10.28 -7.50
N GLY A 140 7.37 10.13 -7.74
CA GLY A 140 6.33 10.65 -6.86
C GLY A 140 5.09 9.78 -6.91
N VAL A 141 4.30 9.88 -5.85
CA VAL A 141 3.01 9.23 -5.71
C VAL A 141 1.95 10.28 -5.39
N GLU A 142 0.84 10.22 -6.11
CA GLU A 142 -0.31 11.09 -5.92
C GLU A 142 -1.57 10.25 -5.70
N LEU A 143 -2.40 10.64 -4.74
CA LEU A 143 -3.73 10.06 -4.54
C LEU A 143 -4.69 10.66 -5.56
N SER A 144 -5.45 9.81 -6.27
CA SER A 144 -6.59 10.25 -7.08
C SER A 144 -7.88 9.96 -6.35
N VAL A 145 -8.47 10.98 -5.71
CA VAL A 145 -9.73 10.85 -4.99
C VAL A 145 -10.88 10.54 -5.95
N ALA A 146 -10.91 11.15 -7.15
CA ALA A 146 -11.96 10.92 -8.13
C ALA A 146 -11.95 9.47 -8.66
N HIS A 147 -10.78 8.91 -9.01
CA HIS A 147 -10.70 7.49 -9.38
C HIS A 147 -11.00 6.59 -8.18
N SER A 148 -10.54 6.96 -6.98
CA SER A 148 -10.84 6.18 -5.77
C SER A 148 -12.34 6.09 -5.52
N LEU A 149 -13.07 7.19 -5.68
CA LEU A 149 -14.52 7.23 -5.55
C LEU A 149 -15.21 6.41 -6.63
N LEU A 150 -14.80 6.54 -7.88
CA LEU A 150 -15.34 5.72 -8.98
C LEU A 150 -15.14 4.23 -8.70
N GLN A 151 -13.92 3.83 -8.32
CA GLN A 151 -13.62 2.44 -8.01
C GLN A 151 -14.38 1.94 -6.77
N THR A 152 -14.54 2.81 -5.77
CA THR A 152 -15.31 2.51 -4.56
C THR A 152 -16.78 2.32 -4.86
N TYR A 153 -17.33 3.17 -5.73
CA TYR A 153 -18.71 3.11 -6.18
C TYR A 153 -19.00 1.80 -6.92
N GLU A 154 -18.13 1.40 -7.85
CA GLU A 154 -18.27 0.14 -8.60
C GLU A 154 -18.09 -1.11 -7.73
N LEU A 155 -17.16 -1.07 -6.76
CA LEU A 155 -16.85 -2.23 -5.91
C LEU A 155 -17.70 -2.31 -4.64
N HIS A 156 -18.45 -1.25 -4.29
CA HIS A 156 -19.08 -1.05 -2.98
C HIS A 156 -18.12 -1.33 -1.80
N LYS A 157 -16.84 -0.96 -1.98
CA LYS A 157 -15.76 -1.16 -1.01
C LYS A 157 -14.75 -0.03 -1.18
N ILE A 158 -14.25 0.50 -0.07
CA ILE A 158 -13.26 1.59 -0.07
C ILE A 158 -12.04 1.18 -0.89
N ALA A 159 -11.74 1.97 -1.90
CA ALA A 159 -10.79 1.63 -2.94
C ALA A 159 -9.83 2.80 -3.26
N PRO A 160 -8.81 3.07 -2.43
CA PRO A 160 -7.82 4.11 -2.70
C PRO A 160 -6.99 3.80 -3.95
N ILE A 161 -6.89 4.75 -4.88
CA ILE A 161 -6.10 4.67 -6.11
C ILE A 161 -4.97 5.68 -6.09
N PHE A 162 -3.76 5.19 -6.36
CA PHE A 162 -2.57 6.02 -6.44
C PHE A 162 -1.98 6.01 -7.85
N TYR A 163 -1.46 7.15 -8.27
CA TYR A 163 -0.64 7.29 -9.46
C TYR A 163 0.81 7.48 -9.08
N ILE A 164 1.68 6.65 -9.64
CA ILE A 164 3.12 6.76 -9.50
C ILE A 164 3.71 7.26 -10.81
N GLN A 165 4.45 8.37 -10.68
CA GLN A 165 5.23 8.95 -11.75
C GLN A 165 6.71 8.71 -11.47
N LEU A 166 7.40 8.07 -12.41
CA LEU A 166 8.85 7.87 -12.36
C LEU A 166 9.52 8.57 -13.56
N PRO A 167 10.68 9.21 -13.36
CA PRO A 167 11.39 9.86 -14.46
C PRO A 167 11.91 8.83 -15.46
N GLY A 168 11.70 9.10 -16.75
CA GLY A 168 12.17 8.26 -17.86
C GLY A 168 11.18 7.20 -18.33
N LEU A 169 10.08 6.97 -17.61
CA LEU A 169 8.98 6.13 -18.09
C LEU A 169 8.03 6.93 -18.98
N LYS A 170 7.52 6.28 -20.04
CA LYS A 170 6.50 6.89 -20.93
C LYS A 170 5.10 6.79 -20.34
N SER A 171 4.93 5.94 -19.35
CA SER A 171 3.66 5.56 -18.75
C SER A 171 3.60 5.98 -17.28
N ILE A 172 2.38 6.24 -16.79
CA ILE A 172 2.11 6.46 -15.37
C ILE A 172 1.64 5.11 -14.81
N THR A 173 2.24 4.69 -13.70
CA THR A 173 1.85 3.44 -13.04
C THR A 173 0.67 3.72 -12.12
N GLN A 174 -0.44 3.02 -12.31
CA GLN A 174 -1.58 3.07 -11.40
C GLN A 174 -1.47 1.92 -10.39
N ILE A 175 -1.52 2.25 -9.10
CA ILE A 175 -1.73 1.28 -8.04
C ILE A 175 -3.23 1.26 -7.75
N ALA A 176 -3.85 0.11 -7.96
CA ALA A 176 -5.27 -0.08 -7.74
C ALA A 176 -5.52 -1.17 -6.68
N PRO A 177 -6.56 -1.02 -5.87
CA PRO A 177 -6.95 -2.05 -4.92
C PRO A 177 -7.63 -3.19 -5.68
N GLY A 178 -7.24 -4.43 -5.36
CA GLY A 178 -7.84 -5.63 -5.91
C GLY A 178 -8.96 -6.16 -5.01
N TRP A 179 -9.96 -6.82 -5.61
CA TRP A 179 -11.01 -7.47 -4.81
C TRP A 179 -10.44 -8.60 -3.95
N ARG A 180 -10.89 -8.65 -2.69
CA ARG A 180 -10.66 -9.78 -1.77
C ARG A 180 -11.78 -9.90 -0.73
N LEU A 181 -11.93 -11.11 -0.18
CA LEU A 181 -12.85 -11.40 0.93
C LEU A 181 -12.34 -10.87 2.28
N LYS A 182 -11.03 -10.96 2.56
CA LYS A 182 -10.41 -10.51 3.81
C LYS A 182 -9.01 -9.94 3.57
N GLY A 183 -8.68 -8.83 4.23
CA GLY A 183 -7.40 -8.14 4.08
C GLY A 183 -7.32 -7.26 2.84
N THR A 184 -6.30 -6.40 2.79
CA THR A 184 -6.07 -5.48 1.68
C THR A 184 -5.33 -6.16 0.53
N ARG A 185 -5.55 -5.68 -0.70
CA ARG A 185 -4.77 -6.08 -1.87
C ARG A 185 -4.57 -4.85 -2.72
N PHE A 186 -3.34 -4.60 -3.11
CA PHE A 186 -3.02 -3.65 -4.16
C PHE A 186 -2.31 -4.38 -5.29
N SER A 187 -2.54 -3.91 -6.50
CA SER A 187 -1.88 -4.44 -7.68
C SER A 187 -1.44 -3.28 -8.56
N TRP A 188 -0.30 -3.44 -9.21
CA TRP A 188 0.19 -2.49 -10.20
C TRP A 188 0.95 -3.20 -11.31
N PRO A 189 0.91 -2.65 -12.54
CA PRO A 189 1.66 -3.22 -13.64
C PRO A 189 3.15 -2.83 -13.57
N LEU A 190 4.02 -3.73 -14.02
CA LEU A 190 5.31 -3.36 -14.59
C LEU A 190 5.14 -3.37 -16.10
N LEU A 191 5.08 -2.18 -16.68
CA LEU A 191 4.76 -2.00 -18.09
C LEU A 191 5.99 -2.28 -18.96
N PRO A 192 5.81 -2.97 -20.11
CA PRO A 192 6.84 -3.13 -21.12
C PRO A 192 7.32 -1.76 -21.62
N GLU A 193 8.61 -1.47 -21.52
CA GLU A 193 9.20 -0.23 -22.07
C GLU A 193 9.98 -0.53 -23.36
N GLU A 194 10.57 -1.72 -23.47
CA GLU A 194 11.31 -2.18 -24.65
C GLU A 194 10.58 -3.28 -25.43
N LYS A 195 10.98 -3.44 -26.69
CA LYS A 195 10.39 -4.45 -27.58
C LYS A 195 10.84 -5.85 -27.11
N GLY A 196 9.90 -6.62 -26.58
CA GLY A 196 10.14 -7.97 -26.06
C GLY A 196 9.90 -8.11 -24.57
N ASP A 197 9.75 -6.99 -23.85
CA ASP A 197 9.35 -7.00 -22.45
C ASP A 197 7.95 -7.58 -22.28
N LYS A 198 7.77 -8.36 -21.21
CA LYS A 198 6.48 -8.96 -20.87
C LYS A 198 5.70 -8.03 -19.95
N PHE A 199 4.40 -7.93 -20.18
CA PHE A 199 3.49 -7.32 -19.23
C PHE A 199 3.47 -8.15 -17.94
N GLN A 200 3.78 -7.51 -16.82
CA GLN A 200 3.82 -8.14 -15.51
C GLN A 200 2.92 -7.37 -14.55
N VAL A 201 2.36 -8.09 -13.58
CA VAL A 201 1.55 -7.49 -12.51
C VAL A 201 2.16 -7.90 -11.19
N ILE A 202 2.45 -6.91 -10.35
CA ILE A 202 2.84 -7.10 -8.97
C ILE A 202 1.60 -7.03 -8.11
N ASP A 203 1.43 -8.02 -7.24
CA ASP A 203 0.41 -8.04 -6.20
C ASP A 203 1.05 -7.78 -4.84
N ALA A 204 0.63 -6.71 -4.16
CA ALA A 204 0.85 -6.51 -2.74
C ALA A 204 -0.35 -7.05 -1.96
N LYS A 205 -0.12 -8.12 -1.19
CA LYS A 205 -1.16 -8.80 -0.42
C LYS A 205 -1.01 -8.45 1.06
N GLY A 206 -1.98 -7.73 1.61
CA GLY A 206 -2.02 -7.38 3.02
C GLY A 206 -2.00 -8.63 3.91
N VAL A 207 -1.17 -8.61 4.94
CA VAL A 207 -1.17 -9.61 6.00
C VAL A 207 -2.19 -9.19 7.04
N VAL A 208 -2.97 -10.14 7.57
CA VAL A 208 -3.98 -9.84 8.60
C VAL A 208 -3.26 -9.44 9.88
N GLY A 209 -3.36 -8.17 10.26
CA GLY A 209 -2.71 -7.60 11.44
C GLY A 209 -3.08 -6.12 11.64
N LEU A 210 -2.51 -5.52 12.70
CA LEU A 210 -2.70 -4.09 13.02
C LEU A 210 -1.77 -3.16 12.22
N GLY A 211 -0.85 -3.74 11.43
CA GLY A 211 0.16 -3.06 10.62
C GLY A 211 -0.18 -3.03 9.13
N ASN A 212 0.52 -2.17 8.40
CA ASN A 212 0.44 -2.06 6.95
C ASN A 212 1.47 -3.00 6.29
N ASP A 213 1.32 -4.28 6.58
CA ASP A 213 2.26 -5.31 6.14
C ASP A 213 1.77 -5.94 4.84
N TYR A 214 2.67 -6.09 3.86
CA TYR A 214 2.34 -6.63 2.56
C TYR A 214 3.35 -7.69 2.11
N GLU A 215 2.83 -8.80 1.60
CA GLU A 215 3.62 -9.75 0.82
C GLU A 215 3.54 -9.39 -0.67
N LEU A 216 4.69 -9.30 -1.35
CA LEU A 216 4.77 -8.98 -2.77
C LEU A 216 4.84 -10.25 -3.60
N PHE A 217 4.03 -10.35 -4.65
CA PHE A 217 3.98 -11.48 -5.57
C PHE A 217 4.09 -11.04 -7.03
N LEU A 218 4.78 -11.86 -7.82
CA LEU A 218 4.70 -11.86 -9.28
C LEU A 218 4.09 -13.19 -9.71
N GLY A 219 2.81 -13.15 -10.12
CA GLY A 219 2.00 -14.36 -10.28
C GLY A 219 1.87 -15.12 -8.96
N SER A 220 2.28 -16.39 -8.92
CA SER A 220 2.31 -17.19 -7.69
C SER A 220 3.61 -17.07 -6.89
N LYS A 221 4.66 -16.48 -7.47
CA LYS A 221 5.99 -16.38 -6.84
C LYS A 221 6.00 -15.21 -5.86
N LYS A 222 6.27 -15.47 -4.58
CA LYS A 222 6.57 -14.41 -3.59
C LYS A 222 7.94 -13.79 -3.92
N VAL A 223 7.95 -12.50 -4.23
CA VAL A 223 9.14 -11.76 -4.67
C VAL A 223 9.67 -10.80 -3.62
N GLY A 224 8.90 -10.50 -2.56
CA GLY A 224 9.33 -9.63 -1.49
C GLY A 224 8.31 -9.51 -0.36
N ARG A 225 8.61 -8.63 0.60
CA ARG A 225 7.69 -8.19 1.66
C ARG A 225 7.94 -6.73 2.02
N ILE A 226 6.91 -6.11 2.57
CA ILE A 226 6.90 -4.79 3.21
C ILE A 226 6.37 -5.04 4.62
N ASP A 227 7.14 -4.64 5.63
CA ASP A 227 6.83 -4.80 7.04
C ASP A 227 6.72 -3.40 7.65
N GLY A 228 5.54 -3.02 8.14
CA GLY A 228 5.19 -1.65 8.50
C GLY A 228 4.99 -1.48 10.00
N GLN A 229 5.85 -0.70 10.63
CA GLN A 229 5.69 -0.28 12.03
C GLN A 229 4.87 0.99 12.12
N ARG A 230 3.56 0.82 12.35
CA ARG A 230 2.56 1.91 12.33
C ARG A 230 2.88 3.10 13.26
N VAL A 231 3.42 2.83 14.46
CA VAL A 231 3.70 3.89 15.45
C VAL A 231 4.90 4.75 15.04
N GLN A 232 5.94 4.11 14.51
CA GLN A 232 7.17 4.79 14.10
C GLN A 232 7.09 5.32 12.66
N LYS A 233 6.02 4.97 11.92
CA LYS A 233 5.86 5.24 10.48
C LYS A 233 7.07 4.74 9.66
N GLU A 234 7.67 3.66 10.13
CA GLU A 234 8.82 2.99 9.50
C GLU A 234 8.35 1.78 8.70
N PHE A 235 8.98 1.53 7.56
CA PHE A 235 8.82 0.29 6.80
C PHE A 235 10.16 -0.37 6.52
N GLU A 236 10.22 -1.67 6.73
CA GLU A 236 11.29 -2.53 6.26
C GLU A 236 10.83 -3.30 5.02
N ILE A 237 11.59 -3.20 3.95
CA ILE A 237 11.25 -3.80 2.66
C ILE A 237 12.36 -4.75 2.27
N GLU A 238 11.98 -5.98 1.94
CA GLU A 238 12.90 -7.01 1.49
C GLU A 238 12.48 -7.55 0.13
N ILE A 239 13.42 -7.54 -0.82
CA ILE A 239 13.22 -8.13 -2.14
C ILE A 239 14.03 -9.42 -2.24
N TYR A 240 13.35 -10.50 -2.62
CA TYR A 240 13.92 -11.85 -2.74
C TYR A 240 14.29 -12.19 -4.19
N ASP A 241 13.61 -11.59 -5.16
CA ASP A 241 13.90 -11.82 -6.58
C ASP A 241 15.08 -10.98 -7.06
N ALA A 242 16.10 -11.61 -7.65
CA ALA A 242 17.34 -10.96 -8.04
C ALA A 242 17.19 -9.98 -9.23
N ASN A 243 16.22 -10.21 -10.11
CA ASN A 243 15.97 -9.32 -11.25
C ASN A 243 15.23 -8.07 -10.77
N LEU A 244 14.16 -8.26 -9.98
CA LEU A 244 13.41 -7.15 -9.39
C LEU A 244 14.27 -6.34 -8.41
N ALA A 245 15.21 -6.97 -7.70
CA ALA A 245 16.18 -6.28 -6.85
C ALA A 245 17.15 -5.36 -7.64
N LYS A 246 17.24 -5.47 -8.97
CA LYS A 246 18.04 -4.57 -9.82
C LYS A 246 17.17 -3.57 -10.60
N ASP A 247 15.87 -3.84 -10.70
CA ASP A 247 14.92 -3.01 -11.41
C ASP A 247 14.58 -1.74 -10.59
N LYS A 248 15.02 -0.59 -11.11
CA LYS A 248 14.80 0.72 -10.48
C LYS A 248 13.32 1.10 -10.47
N THR A 249 12.58 0.75 -11.51
CA THR A 249 11.14 1.03 -11.63
C THR A 249 10.41 0.30 -10.51
N PHE A 250 10.66 -1.00 -10.37
CA PHE A 250 10.08 -1.79 -9.28
C PHE A 250 10.48 -1.26 -7.90
N ILE A 251 11.77 -0.99 -7.68
CA ILE A 251 12.29 -0.47 -6.40
C ILE A 251 11.60 0.84 -6.00
N HIS A 252 11.59 1.84 -6.90
CA HIS A 252 11.00 3.15 -6.59
C HIS A 252 9.49 3.06 -6.40
N THR A 253 8.80 2.25 -7.19
CA THR A 253 7.36 2.00 -7.02
C THR A 253 7.05 1.40 -5.65
N VAL A 254 7.81 0.40 -5.21
CA VAL A 254 7.61 -0.23 -3.89
C VAL A 254 7.91 0.73 -2.74
N ILE A 255 8.97 1.54 -2.84
CA ILE A 255 9.28 2.59 -1.86
C ILE A 255 8.13 3.59 -1.76
N LEU A 256 7.66 4.11 -2.90
CA LEU A 256 6.58 5.09 -2.93
C LEU A 256 5.25 4.52 -2.42
N PHE A 257 4.95 3.25 -2.71
CA PHE A 257 3.80 2.55 -2.14
C PHE A 257 3.90 2.43 -0.62
N ALA A 258 5.07 2.04 -0.09
CA ALA A 258 5.29 1.99 1.37
C ALA A 258 5.13 3.38 2.01
N CYS A 259 5.65 4.44 1.38
CA CYS A 259 5.41 5.81 1.83
C CYS A 259 3.93 6.18 1.85
N ALA A 260 3.18 5.85 0.78
CA ALA A 260 1.74 6.12 0.71
C ALA A 260 0.94 5.34 1.76
N ALA A 261 1.40 4.15 2.14
CA ALA A 261 0.75 3.34 3.18
C ALA A 261 0.71 4.02 4.55
N ASN A 262 1.61 4.97 4.86
CA ASN A 262 1.52 5.78 6.09
C ASN A 262 0.25 6.65 6.16
N PHE A 263 -0.36 6.94 5.02
CA PHE A 263 -1.53 7.80 4.91
C PHE A 263 -2.83 7.02 4.72
N MET A 264 -2.75 5.69 4.59
CA MET A 264 -3.88 4.86 4.13
C MET A 264 -5.14 5.02 5.00
N GLY A 265 -5.00 5.07 6.33
CA GLY A 265 -6.16 5.21 7.23
C GLY A 265 -6.93 6.51 7.01
N GLU A 266 -6.24 7.66 6.99
CA GLU A 266 -6.89 8.95 6.72
C GLU A 266 -7.49 9.02 5.31
N ILE A 267 -6.85 8.35 4.33
CA ILE A 267 -7.36 8.27 2.95
C ILE A 267 -8.64 7.43 2.90
N GLU A 268 -8.65 6.27 3.56
CA GLU A 268 -9.81 5.38 3.62
C GLU A 268 -11.01 6.07 4.28
N ASP A 269 -10.79 6.73 5.43
CA ASP A 269 -11.82 7.50 6.14
C ASP A 269 -12.42 8.59 5.25
N MET A 270 -11.56 9.38 4.59
CA MET A 270 -11.99 10.45 3.67
C MET A 270 -12.80 9.91 2.48
N ILE A 271 -12.35 8.81 1.85
CA ILE A 271 -13.07 8.20 0.72
C ILE A 271 -14.42 7.65 1.19
N GLU A 272 -14.48 7.05 2.38
CA GLU A 272 -15.73 6.52 2.95
C GLU A 272 -16.77 7.63 3.17
N GLU A 273 -16.37 8.76 3.73
CA GLU A 273 -17.25 9.91 3.94
C GLU A 273 -17.83 10.45 2.62
N LEU A 274 -16.98 10.62 1.61
CA LEU A 274 -17.39 11.06 0.28
C LEU A 274 -18.29 10.03 -0.42
N PHE A 275 -17.98 8.74 -0.28
CA PHE A 275 -18.79 7.67 -0.86
C PHE A 275 -20.20 7.62 -0.25
N LYS A 276 -20.35 7.83 1.06
CA LYS A 276 -21.68 7.92 1.72
C LYS A 276 -22.57 9.00 1.12
N GLN A 277 -22.00 10.09 0.61
CA GLN A 277 -22.77 11.11 -0.10
C GLN A 277 -23.25 10.60 -1.47
N MET A 278 -22.39 9.88 -2.19
CA MET A 278 -22.67 9.35 -3.54
C MET A 278 -23.59 8.13 -3.54
N GLU A 279 -23.64 7.35 -2.46
CA GLU A 279 -24.26 6.02 -2.45
C GLU A 279 -25.69 5.99 -3.01
N LYS A 280 -26.47 7.06 -2.76
CA LYS A 280 -27.86 7.15 -3.21
C LYS A 280 -28.06 7.92 -4.51
N THR A 281 -27.25 8.94 -4.76
CA THR A 281 -27.48 9.93 -5.84
C THR A 281 -26.49 9.79 -6.99
N GLY A 282 -25.39 9.06 -6.79
CA GLY A 282 -24.23 9.03 -7.68
C GLY A 282 -23.42 10.33 -7.66
N THR A 283 -23.66 11.24 -6.71
CA THR A 283 -23.05 12.58 -6.68
C THR A 283 -22.47 12.92 -5.31
N THR A 284 -21.39 13.71 -5.30
CA THR A 284 -20.70 14.20 -4.08
C THR A 284 -20.41 15.69 -4.23
N ASP A 285 -20.20 16.36 -3.10
CA ASP A 285 -19.68 17.73 -3.06
C ASP A 285 -18.18 17.84 -3.39
N TYR A 286 -17.49 16.72 -3.61
CA TYR A 286 -16.08 16.72 -3.97
C TYR A 286 -15.80 17.51 -5.25
N ARG A 287 -15.10 18.64 -5.08
CA ARG A 287 -14.61 19.45 -6.20
C ARG A 287 -13.24 18.95 -6.63
N ILE A 288 -13.21 18.21 -7.74
CA ILE A 288 -11.97 17.66 -8.29
C ILE A 288 -10.99 18.80 -8.60
N PRO A 289 -9.79 18.82 -7.98
CA PRO A 289 -8.77 19.83 -8.26
C PRO A 289 -8.33 19.77 -9.72
N LYS A 290 -7.93 20.93 -10.28
CA LYS A 290 -7.44 21.00 -11.67
C LYS A 290 -6.32 20.00 -11.95
N ALA A 291 -5.36 19.87 -11.02
CA ALA A 291 -4.23 18.96 -11.17
C ALA A 291 -4.66 17.50 -11.29
N GLU A 292 -5.70 17.08 -10.56
CA GLU A 292 -6.26 15.74 -10.71
C GLU A 292 -7.10 15.63 -11.98
N LEU A 293 -7.91 16.64 -12.33
CA LEU A 293 -8.66 16.68 -13.59
C LEU A 293 -7.74 16.53 -14.80
N ASP A 294 -6.53 17.09 -14.75
CA ASP A 294 -5.55 16.98 -15.82
C ASP A 294 -5.10 15.52 -16.06
N LEU A 295 -5.25 14.62 -15.08
CA LEU A 295 -5.03 13.16 -15.25
C LEU A 295 -6.13 12.50 -16.09
N PHE A 296 -7.35 13.06 -16.09
CA PHE A 296 -8.47 12.55 -16.88
C PHE A 296 -8.51 13.14 -18.30
N ARG A 297 -7.75 14.20 -18.55
CA ARG A 297 -7.78 14.89 -19.84
C ARG A 297 -7.02 14.09 -20.89
N ASN A 298 -7.61 14.03 -22.08
CA ASN A 298 -6.93 13.46 -23.24
C ASN A 298 -5.65 14.26 -23.54
N PRO A 299 -4.45 13.67 -23.43
CA PRO A 299 -3.19 14.39 -23.64
C PRO A 299 -3.06 15.00 -25.05
N ARG A 300 -3.75 14.43 -26.05
CA ARG A 300 -3.78 14.95 -27.43
C ARG A 300 -4.57 16.26 -27.54
N MET A 301 -5.53 16.47 -26.66
CA MET A 301 -6.33 17.70 -26.61
C MET A 301 -5.69 18.79 -25.76
N MET A 302 -4.68 18.46 -24.94
CA MET A 302 -3.98 19.42 -24.06
C MET A 302 -2.87 20.22 -24.76
N ARG A 303 -2.53 19.89 -26.02
CA ARG A 303 -1.48 20.57 -26.82
C ARG A 303 -2.04 21.60 -27.82
N ARG A 304 -3.34 21.92 -27.75
CA ARG A 304 -3.99 22.92 -28.60
C ARG A 304 -4.28 24.19 -27.83
#